data_AF-A0A948S906-F1
#
_entry.id   AF-A0A948S906-F1
#
_cell.length_a   1.000
_cell.length_b   1.000
_cell.length_c   1.000
_cell.angle_alpha   90.00
_cell.angle_beta   90.00
_cell.angle_gamma   90.00
#
_symmetry.space_group_name_H-M   'P 1'
#
loop_
_entity.id
_entity.type
_entity.pdbx_description
1 polymer ?
#
loop_
_entity_poly.entity_id
_entity_poly.type
_entity_poly.pdbx_seq_one_letter_code
_entity_poly.pdbx_strand_id
1 'polypeptide(L)'
;MSGLRQGCFALLVLLSPGFTAQAEELQSQRPHVYAFDQPQLLATQRTFGVGNAVTLLGEACAAEAKAADSYAEWGEINQPVLEQMTIALAEHYRIPGQSEDLQKRVAQAMHLKTSLTLSDAALADACASLPQTLALPNMNLHMRYQAVLKEVSHPDYLKFQHPKPRQNVTGDPVEPQSRPDATTDD
;
A
#
# COMPACT_ATOMS: atom_id res chain seq x y z
N MET A 1 0.63 21.34 -90.69
CA MET A 1 -0.32 20.20 -90.74
C MET A 1 -0.60 19.77 -89.32
N SER A 2 -1.88 19.82 -88.97
CA SER A 2 -2.64 19.16 -87.89
C SER A 2 -1.92 18.35 -86.82
N GLY A 3 -2.31 18.54 -85.55
CA GLY A 3 -2.01 17.56 -84.49
C GLY A 3 -2.34 17.99 -83.05
N LEU A 4 -3.59 18.32 -82.75
CA LEU A 4 -4.14 18.31 -81.38
C LEU A 4 -4.05 16.87 -80.81
N ARG A 5 -3.63 16.69 -79.54
CA ARG A 5 -4.38 15.84 -78.58
C ARG A 5 -3.85 15.93 -77.14
N GLN A 6 -4.80 16.19 -76.26
CA GLN A 6 -4.74 16.13 -74.80
C GLN A 6 -4.31 14.75 -74.29
N GLY A 7 -3.63 14.76 -73.14
CA GLY A 7 -3.47 13.59 -72.28
C GLY A 7 -3.21 14.05 -70.84
N CYS A 8 -4.28 14.25 -70.07
CA CYS A 8 -4.22 14.35 -68.62
C CYS A 8 -3.57 13.09 -68.05
N PHE A 9 -2.43 13.23 -67.38
CA PHE A 9 -1.99 12.27 -66.37
C PHE A 9 -1.85 13.02 -65.05
N ALA A 10 -2.92 12.95 -64.26
CA ALA A 10 -2.86 13.17 -62.84
C ALA A 10 -2.14 11.96 -62.22
N LEU A 11 -0.98 12.17 -61.60
CA LEU A 11 -0.39 11.18 -60.71
C LEU A 11 -0.18 11.81 -59.32
N LEU A 12 -0.79 11.13 -58.36
CA LEU A 12 -0.95 11.47 -56.95
C LEU A 12 0.37 11.81 -56.25
N VAL A 13 0.41 13.00 -55.65
CA VAL A 13 1.36 13.36 -54.59
C VAL A 13 0.96 12.58 -53.33
N LEU A 14 1.68 11.50 -53.05
CA LEU A 14 1.62 10.82 -51.75
C LEU A 14 2.36 11.70 -50.73
N LEU A 15 1.60 12.61 -50.11
CA LEU A 15 1.95 13.23 -48.84
C LEU A 15 2.00 12.12 -47.78
N SER A 16 3.19 11.66 -47.43
CA SER A 16 3.40 10.88 -46.21
C SER A 16 3.52 11.85 -45.04
N PRO A 17 2.52 11.95 -44.15
CA PRO A 17 2.74 12.65 -42.90
C PRO A 17 3.59 11.73 -42.03
N GLY A 18 4.87 12.05 -41.91
CA GLY A 18 5.74 11.48 -40.88
C GLY A 18 5.31 12.00 -39.50
N PHE A 19 4.12 11.61 -39.04
CA PHE A 19 3.82 11.58 -37.62
C PHE A 19 4.63 10.42 -37.06
N THR A 20 5.88 10.68 -36.69
CA THR A 20 6.49 9.90 -35.62
C THR A 20 5.64 10.15 -34.39
N ALA A 21 4.68 9.25 -34.17
CA ALA A 21 3.96 9.13 -32.93
C ALA A 21 4.99 9.12 -31.81
N GLN A 22 5.03 10.19 -31.02
CA GLN A 22 5.41 10.08 -29.64
C GLN A 22 4.35 9.21 -28.98
N ALA A 23 4.51 7.90 -29.11
CA ALA A 23 4.06 6.97 -28.10
C ALA A 23 4.98 7.20 -26.90
N GLU A 24 4.79 8.31 -26.20
CA GLU A 24 5.00 8.29 -24.75
C GLU A 24 4.11 7.14 -24.28
N GLU A 25 4.75 6.03 -23.92
CA GLU A 25 4.19 5.11 -22.95
C GLU A 25 3.83 5.97 -21.73
N LEU A 26 2.58 6.45 -21.70
CA LEU A 26 1.79 6.44 -20.50
C LEU A 26 1.76 4.98 -20.07
N GLN A 27 2.85 4.58 -19.43
CA GLN A 27 3.03 3.30 -18.80
C GLN A 27 2.07 3.37 -17.62
N SER A 28 0.80 3.07 -17.90
CA SER A 28 -0.27 3.08 -16.92
C SER A 28 0.22 2.26 -15.75
N GLN A 29 0.45 2.93 -14.63
CA GLN A 29 0.82 2.30 -13.38
C GLN A 29 -0.14 1.13 -13.17
N ARG A 30 0.38 -0.05 -12.81
CA ARG A 30 -0.49 -1.21 -12.60
C ARG A 30 -1.44 -0.87 -11.45
N PRO A 31 -2.75 -1.16 -11.58
CA PRO A 31 -3.71 -0.88 -10.54
C PRO A 31 -3.33 -1.62 -9.26
N HIS A 32 -3.54 -0.96 -8.12
CA HIS A 32 -3.32 -1.54 -6.81
C HIS A 32 -4.37 -2.60 -6.50
N VAL A 33 -3.97 -3.86 -6.61
CA VAL A 33 -4.75 -5.01 -6.16
C VAL A 33 -3.80 -5.95 -5.44
N TYR A 34 -4.23 -6.49 -4.30
CA TYR A 34 -3.51 -7.58 -3.66
C TYR A 34 -3.42 -8.75 -4.64
N ALA A 35 -2.20 -9.21 -4.90
CA ALA A 35 -1.94 -10.30 -5.84
C ALA A 35 -2.17 -11.64 -5.14
N PHE A 36 -3.43 -11.95 -4.84
CA PHE A 36 -3.84 -13.18 -4.14
C PHE A 36 -3.46 -14.46 -4.90
N ASP A 37 -3.22 -14.34 -6.20
CA ASP A 37 -2.71 -15.38 -7.09
C ASP A 37 -1.18 -15.54 -7.03
N GLN A 38 -0.46 -14.60 -6.41
CA GLN A 38 0.99 -14.57 -6.29
C GLN A 38 1.41 -14.46 -4.81
N PRO A 39 1.45 -15.59 -4.08
CA PRO A 39 1.74 -15.62 -2.64
C PRO A 39 2.98 -14.84 -2.22
N GLN A 40 4.06 -14.90 -3.01
CA GLN A 40 5.30 -14.17 -2.76
C GLN A 40 5.10 -12.67 -2.81
N LEU A 41 4.42 -12.17 -3.86
CA LEU A 41 4.13 -10.75 -4.01
C LEU A 41 3.20 -10.25 -2.90
N LEU A 42 2.17 -11.01 -2.55
CA LEU A 42 1.27 -10.68 -1.44
C LEU A 42 2.02 -10.64 -0.09
N ALA A 43 2.93 -11.58 0.16
CA ALA A 43 3.77 -11.57 1.35
C ALA A 43 4.71 -10.36 1.39
N THR A 44 5.28 -9.98 0.24
CA THR A 44 6.08 -8.76 0.08
C THR A 44 5.25 -7.51 0.35
N GLN A 45 4.04 -7.38 -0.23
CA GLN A 45 3.13 -6.25 0.00
C GLN A 45 2.77 -6.12 1.49
N ARG A 46 2.36 -7.21 2.14
CA ARG A 46 1.95 -7.20 3.56
C ARG A 46 3.11 -6.91 4.51
N THR A 47 4.32 -7.37 4.18
CA THR A 47 5.50 -7.15 5.03
C THR A 47 6.08 -5.76 4.83
N PHE A 48 6.16 -5.28 3.58
CA PHE A 48 6.53 -3.91 3.25
C PHE A 48 5.66 -2.90 3.99
N GLY A 49 4.34 -3.11 4.05
CA GLY A 49 3.43 -2.19 4.75
C GLY A 49 3.78 -2.01 6.23
N VAL A 50 4.27 -3.06 6.91
CA VAL A 50 4.75 -2.96 8.30
C VAL A 50 6.10 -2.27 8.38
N GLY A 51 7.05 -2.62 7.51
CA GLY A 51 8.35 -1.93 7.45
C GLY A 51 8.18 -0.43 7.22
N ASN A 52 7.33 -0.02 6.27
CA ASN A 52 7.02 1.38 6.00
C ASN A 52 6.41 2.09 7.21
N ALA A 53 5.49 1.43 7.94
CA ALA A 53 4.92 2.01 9.16
C ALA A 53 5.97 2.20 10.27
N VAL A 54 6.90 1.25 10.42
CA VAL A 54 8.01 1.36 11.36
C VAL A 54 8.96 2.49 10.96
N THR A 55 9.30 2.64 9.67
CA THR A 55 10.09 3.78 9.17
C THR A 55 9.45 5.11 9.55
N LEU A 56 8.16 5.29 9.26
CA LEU A 56 7.45 6.55 9.59
C LEU A 56 7.42 6.83 11.10
N LEU A 57 7.28 5.79 11.92
CA LEU A 57 7.26 5.95 13.37
C LEU A 57 8.67 6.23 13.93
N GLY A 58 9.70 5.57 13.39
CA GLY A 58 11.10 5.84 13.74
C GLY A 58 11.50 7.27 13.42
N GLU A 59 11.13 7.77 12.24
CA GLU A 59 11.33 9.17 11.84
C GLU A 59 10.59 10.15 12.78
N ALA A 60 9.33 9.86 13.12
CA ALA A 60 8.55 10.69 14.02
C ALA A 60 9.11 10.72 15.45
N CYS A 61 9.76 9.63 15.88
CA CYS A 61 10.34 9.47 17.21
C CYS A 61 11.84 9.83 17.30
N ALA A 62 12.43 10.41 16.25
CA ALA A 62 13.87 10.67 16.19
C ALA A 62 14.41 11.61 17.30
N ALA A 63 13.55 12.43 17.92
CA ALA A 63 13.92 13.29 19.04
C ALA A 63 14.02 12.56 20.39
N GLU A 64 13.45 11.35 20.50
CA GLU A 64 13.45 10.55 21.73
C GLU A 64 14.60 9.53 21.68
N ALA A 65 15.68 9.80 22.43
CA ALA A 65 16.95 9.05 22.32
C ALA A 65 16.76 7.52 22.37
N LYS A 66 16.00 7.01 23.34
CA LYS A 66 15.76 5.56 23.47
C LYS A 66 15.01 4.98 22.27
N ALA A 67 14.04 5.72 21.72
CA ALA A 67 13.27 5.29 20.56
C ALA A 67 14.13 5.33 19.28
N ALA A 68 14.96 6.36 19.13
CA ALA A 68 15.91 6.50 18.03
C ALA A 68 16.95 5.37 18.04
N ASP A 69 17.54 5.05 19.20
CA ASP A 69 18.51 3.96 19.34
C ASP A 69 17.89 2.61 18.98
N SER A 70 16.68 2.31 19.51
CA SER A 70 15.97 1.07 19.19
C SER A 70 15.56 0.99 17.71
N TYR A 71 15.21 2.12 17.08
CA TYR A 71 14.95 2.15 15.64
C TYR A 71 16.22 1.91 14.82
N ALA A 72 17.36 2.47 15.23
CA ALA A 72 18.65 2.22 14.59
C ALA A 72 19.03 0.73 14.67
N GLU A 73 18.94 0.11 15.85
CA GLU A 73 19.19 -1.32 16.07
C GLU A 73 18.25 -2.20 15.22
N TRP A 74 16.96 -1.86 15.17
CA TRP A 74 16.02 -2.53 14.28
C TRP A 74 16.42 -2.36 12.81
N GLY A 75 16.86 -1.16 12.43
CA GLY A 75 17.28 -0.80 11.08
C GLY A 75 18.48 -1.61 10.57
N GLU A 76 19.47 -1.88 11.43
CA GLU A 76 20.65 -2.70 11.06
C GLU A 76 20.27 -4.08 10.52
N ILE A 77 19.20 -4.67 11.07
CA ILE A 77 18.70 -5.99 10.68
C ILE A 77 17.72 -5.89 9.50
N ASN A 78 16.87 -4.87 9.50
CA ASN A 78 15.66 -4.86 8.68
C ASN A 78 15.74 -3.97 7.44
N GLN A 79 16.61 -2.96 7.40
CA GLN A 79 16.70 -2.07 6.22
C GLN A 79 17.08 -2.79 4.93
N PRO A 80 18.08 -3.69 4.91
CA PRO A 80 18.39 -4.43 3.70
C PRO A 80 17.21 -5.27 3.19
N VAL A 81 16.35 -5.75 4.10
CA VAL A 81 15.14 -6.50 3.74
C VAL A 81 14.08 -5.55 3.17
N LEU A 82 13.87 -4.39 3.79
CA LEU A 82 12.90 -3.39 3.32
C LEU A 82 13.29 -2.81 1.96
N GLU A 83 14.58 -2.57 1.72
CA GLU A 83 15.13 -2.13 0.43
C GLU A 83 14.86 -3.16 -0.67
N GLN A 84 15.13 -4.44 -0.42
CA GLN A 84 14.83 -5.51 -1.38
C GLN A 84 13.34 -5.61 -1.70
N MET A 85 12.48 -5.51 -0.67
CA MET A 85 11.02 -5.46 -0.88
C MET A 85 10.61 -4.24 -1.69
N THR A 86 11.21 -3.08 -1.42
CA THR A 86 10.97 -1.83 -2.15
C THR A 86 11.29 -1.99 -3.62
N ILE A 87 12.45 -2.57 -3.96
CA ILE A 87 12.86 -2.81 -5.36
C ILE A 87 11.89 -3.77 -6.06
N ALA A 88 11.55 -4.90 -5.41
CA ALA A 88 10.62 -5.88 -5.98
C ALA A 88 9.22 -5.29 -6.25
N LEU A 89 8.73 -4.46 -5.33
CA LEU A 89 7.44 -3.79 -5.49
C LEU A 89 7.51 -2.67 -6.53
N ALA A 90 8.61 -1.93 -6.59
CA ALA A 90 8.83 -0.93 -7.63
C ALA A 90 8.78 -1.55 -9.03
N GLU A 91 9.45 -2.70 -9.22
CA GLU A 91 9.35 -3.46 -10.47
C GLU A 91 7.91 -3.89 -10.75
N HIS A 92 7.21 -4.45 -9.76
CA HIS A 92 5.83 -4.89 -9.92
C HIS A 92 4.88 -3.75 -10.34
N TYR A 93 4.97 -2.60 -9.68
CA TYR A 93 4.15 -1.42 -9.94
C TYR A 93 4.66 -0.55 -11.10
N ARG A 94 5.78 -0.93 -11.74
CA ARG A 94 6.44 -0.19 -12.83
C ARG A 94 6.85 1.23 -12.42
N ILE A 95 7.45 1.34 -11.24
CA ILE A 95 7.98 2.59 -10.69
C ILE A 95 9.47 2.67 -11.07
N PRO A 96 9.91 3.73 -11.80
CA PRO A 96 11.33 3.93 -12.10
C PRO A 96 12.22 3.93 -10.84
N GLY A 97 13.24 3.06 -10.80
CA GLY A 97 14.03 2.74 -9.60
C GLY A 97 15.19 3.68 -9.25
N GLN A 98 15.44 4.76 -10.00
CA GLN A 98 16.60 5.64 -9.79
C GLN A 98 16.28 6.88 -8.94
N SER A 99 15.52 6.75 -7.85
CA SER A 99 15.17 7.89 -7.00
C SER A 99 15.40 7.62 -5.51
N GLU A 100 15.86 8.65 -4.78
CA GLU A 100 16.07 8.61 -3.33
C GLU A 100 14.77 8.39 -2.54
N ASP A 101 13.61 8.63 -3.16
CA ASP A 101 12.28 8.50 -2.56
C ASP A 101 11.54 7.21 -2.99
N LEU A 102 12.26 6.20 -3.50
CA LEU A 102 11.63 5.01 -4.09
C LEU A 102 10.67 4.31 -3.12
N GLN A 103 11.05 4.15 -1.84
CA GLN A 103 10.17 3.57 -0.80
C GLN A 103 8.87 4.36 -0.66
N LYS A 104 8.95 5.69 -0.64
CA LYS A 104 7.78 6.58 -0.54
C LYS A 104 6.87 6.41 -1.76
N ARG A 105 7.42 6.31 -2.97
CA ARG A 105 6.66 6.12 -4.21
C ARG A 105 5.99 4.74 -4.26
N VAL A 106 6.67 3.70 -3.79
CA VAL A 106 6.07 2.37 -3.61
C VAL A 106 4.92 2.44 -2.60
N ALA A 107 5.10 3.10 -1.47
CA ALA A 107 4.04 3.31 -0.48
C ALA A 107 2.82 4.04 -1.09
N GLN A 108 3.03 5.05 -1.93
CA GLN A 108 1.96 5.75 -2.65
C GLN A 108 1.21 4.84 -3.63
N ALA A 109 1.94 4.05 -4.43
CA ALA A 109 1.35 3.08 -5.34
C ALA A 109 0.54 2.00 -4.59
N MET A 110 0.91 1.74 -3.34
CA MET A 110 0.19 0.86 -2.42
C MET A 110 -0.93 1.54 -1.62
N HIS A 111 -1.20 2.83 -1.87
CA HIS A 111 -2.13 3.66 -1.10
C HIS A 111 -1.86 3.66 0.42
N LEU A 112 -0.60 3.47 0.82
CA LEU A 112 -0.16 3.58 2.20
C LEU A 112 0.12 5.04 2.57
N LYS A 113 0.16 5.32 3.87
CA LYS A 113 0.63 6.61 4.38
C LYS A 113 2.11 6.79 4.03
N THR A 114 2.49 8.01 3.66
CA THR A 114 3.87 8.44 3.40
C THR A 114 4.39 9.46 4.40
N SER A 115 3.56 9.82 5.37
CA SER A 115 3.87 10.74 6.46
C SER A 115 2.97 10.40 7.62
N LEU A 116 3.46 10.62 8.83
CA LEU A 116 2.73 10.40 10.06
C LEU A 116 2.37 11.76 10.68
N THR A 117 1.12 11.92 11.08
CA THR A 117 0.64 13.11 11.79
C THR A 117 -0.08 12.62 13.04
N LEU A 118 0.51 12.89 14.20
CA LEU A 118 0.01 12.49 15.51
C LEU A 118 -0.13 13.75 16.38
N SER A 119 -1.08 13.74 17.31
CA SER A 119 -1.06 14.69 18.43
C SER A 119 0.14 14.42 19.33
N ASP A 120 0.64 15.44 20.03
CA ASP A 120 1.79 15.30 20.96
C ASP A 120 1.63 14.16 21.96
N ALA A 121 0.44 13.98 22.54
CA ALA A 121 0.15 12.88 23.48
C ALA A 121 0.31 11.50 22.82
N ALA A 122 -0.28 11.31 21.63
CA ALA A 122 -0.15 10.06 20.88
C ALA A 122 1.28 9.80 20.40
N LEU A 123 2.03 10.86 20.05
CA LEU A 123 3.44 10.74 19.69
C LEU A 123 4.27 10.29 20.90
N ALA A 124 4.06 10.91 22.06
CA ALA A 124 4.75 10.54 23.29
C ALA A 124 4.51 9.07 23.67
N ASP A 125 3.25 8.61 23.63
CA ASP A 125 2.90 7.21 23.91
C ASP A 125 3.53 6.24 22.90
N ALA A 126 3.52 6.60 21.62
CA ALA A 126 4.10 5.77 20.57
C ALA A 126 5.62 5.66 20.72
N CYS A 127 6.33 6.76 20.98
CA CYS A 127 7.78 6.75 21.15
C CYS A 127 8.20 6.04 22.45
N ALA A 128 7.42 6.17 23.53
CA ALA A 128 7.67 5.46 24.78
C ALA A 128 7.57 3.93 24.67
N SER A 129 6.68 3.44 23.79
CA SER A 129 6.42 2.01 23.57
C SER A 129 7.18 1.40 22.38
N LEU A 130 7.82 2.23 21.56
CA LEU A 130 8.55 1.79 20.37
C LEU A 130 9.65 0.75 20.68
N PRO A 131 10.54 0.95 21.68
CA PRO A 131 11.60 -0.02 21.97
C PRO A 131 11.09 -1.44 22.23
N GLN A 132 10.07 -1.57 23.08
CA GLN A 132 9.48 -2.87 23.43
C GLN A 132 8.77 -3.49 22.23
N THR A 133 8.15 -2.67 21.39
CA THR A 133 7.49 -3.12 20.16
C THR A 133 8.51 -3.67 19.17
N LEU A 134 9.60 -2.94 18.90
CA LEU A 134 10.64 -3.35 17.95
C LEU A 134 11.40 -4.60 18.38
N ALA A 135 11.46 -4.87 19.68
CA ALA A 135 12.05 -6.10 20.23
C ALA A 135 11.18 -7.35 20.01
N LEU A 136 9.92 -7.22 19.58
CA LEU A 136 9.06 -8.37 19.33
C LEU A 136 9.57 -9.20 18.13
N PRO A 137 9.54 -10.55 18.19
CA PRO A 137 10.05 -11.39 17.09
C PRO A 137 9.36 -11.14 15.75
N ASN A 138 8.09 -10.72 15.76
CA ASN A 138 7.31 -10.42 14.56
C ASN A 138 7.63 -9.05 13.94
N MET A 139 8.50 -8.24 14.57
CA MET A 139 9.05 -7.01 13.97
C MET A 139 10.30 -7.28 13.13
N ASN A 140 10.89 -8.47 13.19
CA ASN A 140 11.89 -8.88 12.20
C ASN A 140 11.20 -9.12 10.85
N LEU A 141 11.50 -8.30 9.84
CA LEU A 141 10.85 -8.32 8.53
C LEU A 141 11.10 -9.62 7.77
N HIS A 142 12.27 -10.24 7.93
CA HIS A 142 12.54 -11.53 7.30
C HIS A 142 11.65 -12.64 7.89
N MET A 143 11.59 -12.73 9.22
CA MET A 143 10.74 -13.70 9.93
C MET A 143 9.26 -13.45 9.62
N ARG A 144 8.86 -12.17 9.58
CA ARG A 144 7.49 -11.78 9.22
C ARG A 144 7.14 -12.18 7.79
N TYR A 145 8.03 -11.92 6.84
CA TYR A 145 7.84 -12.34 5.45
C TYR A 145 7.63 -13.84 5.35
N GLN A 146 8.47 -14.66 6.00
CA GLN A 146 8.32 -16.11 6.00
C GLN A 146 6.99 -16.57 6.60
N ALA A 147 6.58 -15.97 7.73
CA ALA A 147 5.31 -16.28 8.38
C ALA A 147 4.11 -15.92 7.50
N VAL A 148 4.12 -14.74 6.88
CA VAL A 148 3.08 -14.30 5.96
C VAL A 148 3.06 -15.17 4.71
N LEU A 149 4.22 -15.49 4.13
CA LEU A 149 4.31 -16.36 2.95
C LEU A 149 3.68 -17.73 3.22
N LYS A 150 3.96 -18.32 4.38
CA LYS A 150 3.34 -19.58 4.81
C LYS A 150 1.81 -19.45 4.92
N GLU A 151 1.32 -18.37 5.50
CA GLU A 151 -0.12 -18.09 5.63
C GLU A 151 -0.79 -17.96 4.26
N VAL A 152 -0.26 -17.12 3.38
CA VAL A 152 -0.88 -16.79 2.10
C VAL A 152 -0.68 -17.85 1.02
N SER A 153 0.26 -18.77 1.22
CA SER A 153 0.44 -19.95 0.35
C SER A 153 -0.51 -21.10 0.72
N HIS A 154 -1.29 -20.99 1.80
CA HIS A 154 -2.23 -22.05 2.18
C HIS A 154 -3.35 -22.18 1.13
N PRO A 155 -3.69 -23.38 0.64
CA PRO A 155 -4.70 -23.56 -0.41
C PRO A 155 -6.08 -22.96 -0.07
N ASP A 156 -6.42 -22.95 1.21
CA ASP A 156 -7.68 -22.38 1.72
C ASP A 156 -7.57 -20.92 2.19
N TYR A 157 -6.48 -20.20 1.90
CA TYR A 157 -6.23 -18.84 2.40
C TYR A 157 -7.43 -17.90 2.21
N LEU A 158 -8.05 -17.91 1.03
CA LEU A 158 -9.21 -17.06 0.72
C LEU A 158 -10.49 -17.47 1.47
N LYS A 159 -10.62 -18.74 1.89
CA LYS A 159 -11.79 -19.22 2.64
C LYS A 159 -11.80 -18.67 4.07
N PHE A 160 -10.64 -18.35 4.63
CA PHE A 160 -10.51 -17.78 5.97
C PHE A 160 -10.74 -16.26 6.01
N GLN A 161 -10.72 -15.56 4.86
CA GLN A 161 -10.86 -14.11 4.78
C GLN A 161 -12.30 -13.61 4.65
N HIS A 162 -13.27 -14.50 4.45
CA HIS A 162 -14.68 -14.15 4.53
C HIS A 162 -15.21 -14.51 5.92
N PRO A 163 -15.10 -13.62 6.94
CA PRO A 163 -15.95 -13.79 8.10
C PRO A 163 -17.39 -13.79 7.59
N LYS A 164 -18.12 -14.87 7.87
CA LYS A 164 -19.57 -14.88 7.67
C LYS A 164 -20.12 -13.61 8.32
N PRO A 165 -21.03 -12.85 7.67
CA PRO A 165 -21.72 -11.76 8.35
C PRO A 165 -22.19 -12.30 9.68
N ARG A 166 -21.82 -11.64 10.79
CA ARG A 166 -22.48 -11.92 12.07
C ARG A 166 -23.96 -11.74 11.79
N GLN A 167 -24.71 -12.84 11.76
CA GLN A 167 -26.15 -12.75 11.88
C GLN A 167 -26.35 -12.03 13.20
N ASN A 168 -26.83 -10.79 13.14
CA ASN A 168 -27.36 -10.11 14.29
C ASN A 168 -28.38 -11.07 14.88
N VAL A 169 -28.00 -11.71 16.00
CA VAL A 169 -28.97 -12.35 16.87
C VAL A 169 -29.84 -11.19 17.31
N THR A 170 -31.02 -11.13 16.70
CA THR A 170 -32.11 -10.23 17.00
C THR A 170 -32.17 -10.09 18.50
N GLY A 171 -31.83 -8.90 18.99
CA GLY A 171 -32.06 -8.56 20.38
C GLY A 171 -33.54 -8.75 20.67
N ASP A 172 -33.82 -9.42 21.78
CA ASP A 172 -35.17 -9.53 22.32
C ASP A 172 -35.83 -8.13 22.35
N PRO A 173 -37.14 -8.02 22.08
CA PRO A 173 -37.84 -6.75 22.16
C PRO A 173 -37.73 -6.20 23.59
N VAL A 174 -37.03 -5.08 23.75
CA VAL A 174 -37.10 -4.28 24.98
C VAL A 174 -38.52 -3.72 25.07
N GLU A 175 -39.31 -4.35 25.93
CA GLU A 175 -40.61 -3.87 26.37
C GLU A 175 -40.45 -2.47 27.00
N PRO A 176 -41.21 -1.44 26.57
CA PRO A 176 -41.13 -0.12 27.15
C PRO A 176 -41.75 -0.12 28.54
N GLN A 177 -40.92 -0.03 29.59
CA GLN A 177 -41.39 0.22 30.94
C GLN A 177 -42.04 1.60 31.03
N SER A 178 -43.34 1.58 31.32
CA SER A 178 -44.22 2.72 31.57
C SER A 178 -43.77 3.56 32.77
N ARG A 179 -43.69 4.87 32.54
CA ARG A 179 -43.50 5.96 33.51
C ARG A 179 -44.57 5.88 34.62
N PRO A 180 -44.22 5.94 35.92
CA PRO A 180 -45.22 6.09 36.97
C PRO A 180 -45.74 7.53 37.00
N ASP A 181 -47.07 7.63 37.05
CA ASP A 181 -47.85 8.86 37.16
C ASP A 181 -47.55 9.62 38.45
N ALA A 182 -47.59 10.94 38.32
CA ALA A 182 -47.63 11.87 39.44
C ALA A 182 -48.99 11.75 40.14
N THR A 183 -48.96 11.43 41.43
CA THR A 183 -50.06 11.73 42.35
C THR A 183 -49.66 12.89 43.25
N THR A 184 -50.30 14.02 42.99
CA THR A 184 -50.61 15.07 43.95
C THR A 184 -51.70 14.55 44.90
N ASP A 185 -51.57 14.78 46.21
CA ASP A 185 -52.66 15.33 47.05
C ASP A 185 -52.18 15.58 48.49
N ASP A 186 -52.54 16.78 48.96
CA ASP A 186 -52.68 17.37 50.32
C ASP A 186 -51.67 17.08 51.45
#